data_AF-A0A246BTM7-F1
#
_entry.id   AF-A0A246BTM7-F1
#
_cell.length_a   1.000
_cell.length_b   1.000
_cell.length_c   1.000
_cell.angle_alpha   90.00
_cell.angle_beta   90.00
_cell.angle_gamma   90.00
#
_symmetry.space_group_name_H-M   'P 1'
#
loop_
_entity.id
_entity.type
_entity.pdbx_description
1 polymer ?
#
loop_
_entity_poly.entity_id
_entity_poly.type
_entity_poly.pdbx_seq_one_letter_code
_entity_poly.pdbx_strand_id
1 'polypeptide(L)'
;MTVHDAILALSADGNPGGVAALCALATCHEQIGPGALLDVDTCGLSGMQVYLLLRQCGSPLRMAALLAMTARVGLPTPAELIRDLGEPLTPLLERAITTLVPAHFPAFAGLNLTRPPERA
;
A
#
# COMPACT_ATOMS: atom_id res chain seq x y z
N MET A 1 15.57 9.26 2.73
CA MET A 1 15.55 8.24 1.67
C MET A 1 14.67 8.74 0.56
N THR A 2 15.16 8.75 -0.68
CA THR A 2 14.43 9.26 -1.85
C THR A 2 13.81 8.10 -2.65
N VAL A 3 12.82 8.37 -3.50
CA VAL A 3 12.19 7.36 -4.39
C VAL A 3 13.24 6.65 -5.25
N HIS A 4 14.28 7.37 -5.65
CA HIS A 4 15.39 6.85 -6.42
C HIS A 4 16.19 5.79 -5.63
N ASP A 5 16.43 6.04 -4.34
CA ASP A 5 17.15 5.10 -3.46
C ASP A 5 16.37 3.79 -3.27
N ALA A 6 15.04 3.88 -3.13
CA ALA A 6 14.16 2.73 -3.00
C ALA A 6 14.12 1.90 -4.30
N ILE A 7 14.08 2.55 -5.47
CA ILE A 7 14.12 1.86 -6.77
C ILE A 7 15.46 1.16 -6.98
N LEU A 8 16.58 1.80 -6.64
CA LEU A 8 17.91 1.21 -6.74
C LEU A 8 18.09 0.00 -5.83
N ALA A 9 17.66 0.09 -4.56
CA ALA A 9 17.74 -1.01 -3.60
C ALA A 9 16.94 -2.24 -4.07
N LEU A 10 15.73 -2.03 -4.59
CA LEU A 10 14.89 -3.12 -5.09
C LEU A 10 15.35 -3.72 -6.42
N SER A 11 16.02 -2.92 -7.25
CA SER A 11 16.61 -3.40 -8.50
C SER A 11 17.84 -4.28 -8.21
N ALA A 12 18.60 -3.97 -7.16
CA ALA A 12 19.74 -4.78 -6.71
C ALA A 12 19.31 -6.12 -6.08
N ASP A 13 18.17 -6.14 -5.38
CA ASP A 13 17.56 -7.36 -4.82
C ASP A 13 16.88 -8.27 -5.87
N GLY A 14 16.88 -7.86 -7.14
CA GLY A 14 16.39 -8.68 -8.25
C GLY A 14 14.87 -8.90 -8.28
N ASN A 15 14.08 -8.02 -7.64
CA ASN A 15 12.63 -8.13 -7.64
C ASN A 15 11.95 -7.06 -8.52
N PRO A 16 11.82 -7.30 -9.83
CA PRO A 16 11.20 -6.34 -10.76
C PRO A 16 9.73 -6.06 -10.43
N GLY A 17 9.02 -7.02 -9.82
CA GLY A 17 7.63 -6.84 -9.37
C GLY A 17 7.52 -5.81 -8.24
N GLY A 18 8.45 -5.84 -7.29
CA GLY A 18 8.54 -4.86 -6.21
C GLY A 18 8.82 -3.45 -6.70
N VAL A 19 9.76 -3.30 -7.63
CA VAL A 19 10.07 -2.01 -8.27
C VAL A 19 8.83 -1.45 -8.97
N ALA A 20 8.16 -2.27 -9.78
CA ALA A 20 6.95 -1.86 -10.49
C ALA A 20 5.84 -1.44 -9.52
N ALA A 21 5.68 -2.16 -8.41
CA ALA A 21 4.68 -1.83 -7.40
C ALA A 21 4.98 -0.51 -6.68
N LEU A 22 6.24 -0.24 -6.33
CA LEU A 22 6.63 1.07 -5.78
C LEU A 22 6.44 2.21 -6.76
N CYS A 23 6.81 2.03 -8.04
CA CYS A 23 6.57 3.04 -9.06
C CYS A 23 5.08 3.33 -9.23
N ALA A 24 4.25 2.28 -9.25
CA ALA A 24 2.79 2.41 -9.32
C ALA A 24 2.24 3.14 -8.09
N LEU A 25 2.77 2.87 -6.89
CA LEU A 25 2.41 3.58 -5.66
C LEU A 25 2.82 5.05 -5.71
N ALA A 26 4.06 5.34 -6.08
CA ALA A 26 4.62 6.68 -6.15
C ALA A 26 3.83 7.60 -7.08
N THR A 27 3.30 7.03 -8.17
CA THR A 27 2.61 7.77 -9.24
C THR A 27 1.09 7.68 -9.19
N CYS A 28 0.51 6.99 -8.20
CA CYS A 28 -0.93 6.75 -8.17
C CYS A 28 -1.76 8.01 -7.94
N HIS A 29 -1.21 8.99 -7.22
CA HIS A 29 -1.85 10.28 -6.95
C HIS A 29 -0.81 11.26 -6.39
N GLU A 30 -0.82 12.52 -6.85
CA GLU A 30 0.23 13.51 -6.57
C GLU A 30 0.43 13.78 -5.07
N GLN A 31 -0.65 13.78 -4.29
CA GLN A 31 -0.61 14.07 -2.86
C GLN A 31 -0.44 12.84 -1.97
N ILE A 32 -0.75 11.64 -2.48
CA ILE A 32 -0.76 10.40 -1.69
C ILE A 32 0.49 9.58 -1.94
N GLY A 33 0.89 9.44 -3.21
CA GLY A 33 1.98 8.57 -3.64
C GLY A 33 3.28 8.80 -2.85
N PRO A 34 3.80 10.04 -2.76
CA PRO A 34 5.01 10.32 -1.99
C PRO A 34 4.89 9.96 -0.51
N GLY A 35 3.74 10.22 0.11
CA GLY A 35 3.49 9.87 1.52
C GLY A 35 3.39 8.35 1.72
N ALA A 36 2.80 7.64 0.77
CA ALA A 36 2.66 6.19 0.85
C ALA A 36 4.00 5.46 0.74
N LEU A 37 4.99 6.02 0.03
CA LEU A 37 6.36 5.48 0.02
C LEU A 37 7.00 5.55 1.42
N LEU A 38 6.78 6.65 2.16
CA LEU A 38 7.25 6.74 3.54
C LEU A 38 6.54 5.75 4.46
N ASP A 39 5.26 5.47 4.20
CA ASP A 39 4.50 4.47 4.95
C ASP A 39 5.02 3.04 4.66
N VAL A 40 5.49 2.74 3.44
CA VAL A 40 6.19 1.47 3.11
C VAL A 40 7.42 1.28 4.01
N ASP A 41 8.26 2.31 4.10
CA ASP A 41 9.47 2.28 4.91
C ASP A 41 9.15 2.12 6.40
N THR A 42 8.12 2.83 6.87
CA THR A 42 7.63 2.74 8.25
C THR A 42 7.11 1.34 8.59
N CYS A 43 6.48 0.67 7.63
CA CYS A 43 6.02 -0.71 7.77
C CYS A 43 7.15 -1.74 7.62
N GLY A 44 8.36 -1.33 7.20
CA GLY A 44 9.50 -2.23 6.99
C GLY A 44 9.28 -3.26 5.88
N LEU A 45 8.53 -2.92 4.84
CA LEU A 45 8.23 -3.87 3.75
C LEU A 45 9.38 -3.96 2.74
N SER A 46 9.78 -5.18 2.41
CA SER A 46 10.63 -5.48 1.26
C SER A 46 9.87 -5.35 -0.07
N GLY A 47 10.58 -5.30 -1.20
CA GLY A 47 9.94 -5.17 -2.51
C GLY A 47 9.00 -6.32 -2.86
N MET A 48 9.32 -7.56 -2.46
CA MET A 48 8.41 -8.68 -2.65
C MET A 48 7.10 -8.47 -1.88
N GLN A 49 7.20 -7.99 -0.65
CA GLN A 49 6.05 -7.75 0.21
C GLN A 49 5.19 -6.60 -0.32
N VAL A 50 5.80 -5.53 -0.84
CA VAL A 50 5.09 -4.45 -1.54
C VAL A 50 4.34 -4.99 -2.76
N TYR A 51 4.98 -5.85 -3.56
CA TYR A 51 4.33 -6.46 -4.72
C TYR A 51 3.12 -7.33 -4.32
N LEU A 52 3.28 -8.18 -3.30
CA LEU A 52 2.19 -9.01 -2.78
C LEU A 52 1.04 -8.16 -2.22
N LEU A 53 1.37 -7.09 -1.49
CA LEU A 53 0.41 -6.16 -0.94
C LEU A 53 -0.39 -5.45 -2.04
N LEU A 54 0.29 -5.03 -3.12
CA LEU A 54 -0.38 -4.42 -4.27
C LEU A 54 -1.37 -5.40 -4.92
N ARG A 55 -0.97 -6.67 -5.08
CA ARG A 55 -1.86 -7.71 -5.61
C ARG A 55 -3.07 -7.96 -4.71
N GLN A 56 -2.84 -8.06 -3.40
CA GLN A 56 -3.88 -8.24 -2.40
C GLN A 56 -4.88 -7.06 -2.40
N CYS A 57 -4.38 -5.83 -2.48
CA CYS A 57 -5.20 -4.62 -2.50
C CYS A 57 -5.91 -4.38 -3.84
N GLY A 58 -5.36 -4.91 -4.95
CA GLY A 58 -5.89 -4.78 -6.31
C GLY A 58 -5.75 -3.38 -6.94
N SER A 59 -5.29 -2.37 -6.19
CA SER A 59 -4.95 -1.06 -6.73
C SER A 59 -3.92 -0.32 -5.86
N PRO A 60 -3.08 0.56 -6.44
CA PRO A 60 -2.12 1.35 -5.68
C PRO A 60 -2.76 2.29 -4.66
N LEU A 61 -3.93 2.87 -4.96
CA LEU A 61 -4.65 3.76 -4.03
C LEU A 61 -5.13 3.01 -2.78
N ARG A 62 -5.63 1.78 -2.95
CA ARG A 62 -6.03 0.93 -1.82
C ARG A 62 -4.84 0.47 -1.00
N MET A 63 -3.73 0.14 -1.67
CA MET A 63 -2.47 -0.14 -0.98
C MET A 63 -1.99 1.06 -0.16
N ALA A 64 -2.01 2.27 -0.72
CA ALA A 64 -1.67 3.49 -0.01
C ALA A 64 -2.57 3.73 1.22
N ALA A 65 -3.88 3.49 1.08
CA ALA A 65 -4.84 3.62 2.16
C ALA A 65 -4.56 2.64 3.32
N LEU A 66 -4.28 1.37 2.99
CA LEU A 66 -3.93 0.35 3.97
C LEU A 66 -2.59 0.67 4.66
N LEU A 67 -1.58 1.10 3.89
CA LEU A 67 -0.27 1.53 4.43
C LEU A 67 -0.41 2.72 5.37
N ALA A 68 -1.18 3.75 5.00
CA ALA A 68 -1.41 4.91 5.86
C ALA A 68 -2.12 4.52 7.18
N MET A 69 -3.08 3.59 7.11
CA MET A 69 -3.77 3.08 8.30
C MET A 69 -2.81 2.29 9.20
N THR A 70 -2.00 1.40 8.63
CA THR A 70 -1.01 0.61 9.38
C THR A 70 0.08 1.50 9.99
N ALA A 71 0.70 2.39 9.21
CA ALA A 71 1.83 3.20 9.65
C ALA A 71 1.43 4.31 10.63
N ARG A 72 0.20 4.86 10.52
CA ARG A 72 -0.19 6.07 11.24
C ARG A 72 -1.29 5.86 12.28
N VAL A 73 -2.12 4.82 12.11
CA VAL A 73 -3.14 4.42 13.11
C VAL A 73 -2.70 3.18 13.87
N GLY A 74 -1.83 2.35 13.30
CA GLY A 74 -1.34 1.11 13.90
C GLY A 74 -2.25 -0.09 13.65
N LEU A 75 -3.15 -0.02 12.66
CA LEU A 75 -4.15 -1.06 12.38
C LEU A 75 -4.22 -1.42 10.88
N PRO A 76 -4.00 -2.68 10.48
CA PRO A 76 -3.30 -3.70 11.27
C PRO A 76 -1.89 -3.23 11.63
N THR A 77 -1.24 -3.86 12.59
CA THR A 77 0.18 -3.62 12.86
C THR A 77 1.03 -4.06 11.66
N PRO A 78 2.25 -3.52 11.47
CA PRO A 78 3.13 -3.97 10.39
C PRO A 78 3.41 -5.47 10.40
N ALA A 79 3.55 -6.08 11.59
CA ALA A 79 3.77 -7.51 11.73
C ALA A 79 2.56 -8.35 11.28
N GLU A 80 1.34 -7.92 11.61
CA GLU A 80 0.11 -8.56 11.14
C GLU A 80 -0.06 -8.39 9.63
N LEU A 81 0.19 -7.18 9.12
CA LEU A 81 0.18 -6.90 7.69
C LEU A 81 1.09 -7.87 6.94
N ILE A 82 2.34 -8.02 7.39
CA ILE A 82 3.34 -8.92 6.78
C ILE A 82 2.93 -10.39 6.87
N ARG A 83 2.47 -10.83 8.05
CA ARG A 83 2.06 -12.22 8.28
C ARG A 83 0.94 -12.64 7.35
N ASP A 84 -0.01 -11.74 7.10
CA ASP A 84 -1.23 -12.02 6.35
C ASP A 84 -1.08 -11.63 4.85
N LEU A 85 0.14 -11.34 4.38
CA LEU A 85 0.42 -11.10 2.96
C LEU A 85 0.17 -12.37 2.14
N GLY A 86 -0.61 -12.23 1.06
CA GLY A 86 -0.96 -13.33 0.16
C GLY A 86 -2.32 -13.93 0.43
N GLU A 87 -2.91 -13.68 1.60
CA GLU A 87 -4.31 -13.98 1.90
C GLU A 87 -5.22 -12.84 1.44
N PRO A 88 -6.52 -13.07 1.18
CA PRO A 88 -7.47 -11.98 0.95
C PRO A 88 -7.59 -11.06 2.18
N LEU A 89 -7.77 -9.75 1.96
CA LEU A 89 -8.10 -8.84 3.07
C LEU A 89 -9.41 -9.26 3.72
N THR A 90 -9.47 -9.17 5.04
CA THR A 90 -10.71 -9.47 5.76
C THR A 90 -11.80 -8.46 5.40
N PRO A 91 -13.10 -8.84 5.44
CA PRO A 91 -14.20 -7.91 5.17
C PRO A 91 -14.21 -6.68 6.08
N LEU A 92 -13.72 -6.84 7.32
CA LEU A 92 -13.59 -5.74 8.27
C LEU A 92 -12.51 -4.75 7.83
N LEU A 93 -11.37 -5.25 7.36
CA LEU A 93 -10.27 -4.43 6.88
C LEU A 93 -10.62 -3.72 5.56
N GLU A 94 -11.31 -4.41 4.66
CA GLU A 94 -11.91 -3.83 3.45
C GLU A 94 -12.84 -2.65 3.75
N ARG A 95 -13.70 -2.81 4.77
CA ARG A 95 -14.58 -1.74 5.21
C ARG A 95 -13.79 -0.61 5.88
N ALA A 96 -12.80 -0.92 6.71
CA ALA A 96 -11.95 0.08 7.36
C ALA A 96 -11.23 0.97 6.33
N ILE A 97 -10.68 0.39 5.26
CA ILE A 97 -10.03 1.13 4.17
C ILE A 97 -11.01 2.12 3.53
N THR A 98 -12.27 1.75 3.34
CA THR A 98 -13.25 2.59 2.64
C THR A 98 -13.94 3.61 3.54
N THR A 99 -14.02 3.37 4.85
CA THR A 99 -14.75 4.25 5.78
C THR A 99 -13.85 5.04 6.72
N LEU A 100 -12.80 4.42 7.27
CA LEU A 100 -11.92 5.06 8.26
C LEU A 100 -10.86 5.92 7.58
N VAL A 101 -10.24 5.42 6.50
CA VAL A 101 -9.14 6.14 5.87
C VAL A 101 -9.59 7.53 5.36
N PRO A 102 -10.71 7.69 4.62
CA PRO A 102 -11.16 9.02 4.21
C PRO A 102 -11.55 9.94 5.37
N ALA A 103 -11.99 9.39 6.49
CA ALA A 103 -12.38 10.16 7.68
C ALA A 103 -11.17 10.68 8.47
N HIS A 104 -10.08 9.92 8.51
CA HIS A 104 -8.85 10.27 9.24
C HIS A 104 -7.79 10.95 8.37
N PHE A 105 -7.83 10.75 7.05
CA PHE A 105 -6.84 11.25 6.11
C PHE A 105 -7.53 12.03 4.98
N PRO A 106 -7.62 13.37 5.06
CA PRO A 106 -8.35 14.19 4.11
C PRO A 106 -7.92 14.03 2.65
N ALA A 107 -6.65 13.67 2.39
CA ALA A 107 -6.15 13.41 1.04
C ALA A 107 -6.88 12.25 0.33
N PHE A 108 -7.50 11.33 1.08
CA PHE A 108 -8.29 10.22 0.55
C PHE A 108 -9.78 10.53 0.40
N ALA A 109 -10.24 11.70 0.85
CA ALA A 109 -11.64 12.09 0.77
C ALA A 109 -12.09 12.21 -0.70
N GLY A 110 -13.20 11.57 -1.05
CA GLY A 110 -13.75 11.56 -2.41
C GLY A 110 -13.04 10.63 -3.40
N LEU A 111 -11.98 9.92 -2.98
CA LEU A 111 -11.34 8.91 -3.81
C LEU A 111 -12.09 7.58 -3.77
N ASN A 112 -12.14 6.89 -4.91
CA ASN A 112 -12.73 5.56 -4.97
C ASN A 112 -11.76 4.51 -4.44
N LEU A 113 -11.99 4.05 -3.20
CA LEU A 113 -11.21 3.00 -2.55
C LEU A 113 -11.89 1.62 -2.61
N THR A 114 -12.98 1.47 -3.36
CA THR A 114 -13.62 0.16 -3.55
C THR A 114 -12.74 -0.76 -4.37
N ARG A 115 -12.73 -2.06 -4.05
CA ARG A 115 -11.96 -3.03 -4.81
C ARG A 115 -12.57 -3.14 -6.22
N PRO A 116 -11.77 -3.03 -7.30
CA PRO A 116 -12.29 -3.32 -8.62
C PRO A 116 -12.76 -4.78 -8.67
N PRO A 117 -13.87 -5.08 -9.38
CA PRO A 117 -14.35 -6.45 -9.51
C PRO A 117 -13.25 -7.32 -10.13
N GLU A 118 -13.05 -8.53 -9.61
CA GLU A 118 -12.17 -9.51 -10.25
C GLU A 118 -12.72 -9.80 -11.64
N ARG A 119 -11.92 -9.52 -12.67
CA ARG A 119 -12.26 -9.95 -14.03
C ARG A 119 -12.16 -11.48 -14.05
N ALA A 120 -13.31 -12.12 -14.25
CA ALA A 120 -13.46 -13.57 -14.43
C ALA A 120 -12.65 -14.08 -15.64
#